data_AF-A0A5I1RUG8-F1
#
_entry.id   AF-A0A5I1RUG8-F1
#
_cell.length_a   1.000
_cell.length_b   1.000
_cell.length_c   1.000
_cell.angle_alpha   90.00
_cell.angle_beta   90.00
_cell.angle_gamma   90.00
#
_symmetry.space_group_name_H-M   'P 1'
#
loop_
_entity.id
_entity.type
_entity.pdbx_description
1 polymer ?
#
loop_
_entity_poly.entity_id
_entity_poly.type
_entity_poly.pdbx_seq_one_letter_code
_entity_poly.pdbx_strand_id
1 'polypeptide(L)'
;MSSTQRIGSNVSVKIGKETLATIQYSEDLTPELTLEGYNQRAKEHAEKMVSKIFEAAQNQAAFDSNVNAALDNAKQNLISNTRQFHS
;
A
#
# COMPACT_ATOMS: atom_id res chain seq x y z
N MET A 1 -3.79 29.77 24.79
CA MET A 1 -3.69 28.47 24.10
C MET A 1 -2.23 28.02 24.20
N SER A 2 -1.96 26.86 24.78
CA SER A 2 -0.61 26.28 24.75
C SER A 2 -0.38 25.76 23.34
N SER A 3 0.49 26.42 22.57
CA SER A 3 0.91 25.89 21.26
C SER A 3 1.92 24.78 21.53
N THR A 4 1.48 23.53 21.44
CA THR A 4 2.42 22.41 21.43
C THR A 4 3.26 22.52 20.17
N GLN A 5 4.57 22.71 20.32
CA GLN A 5 5.48 22.74 19.20
C GLN A 5 5.54 21.33 18.58
N ARG A 6 5.50 21.22 17.25
CA ARG A 6 5.61 19.94 16.55
C ARG A 6 6.94 19.83 15.84
N ILE A 7 7.45 18.61 15.76
CA ILE A 7 8.58 18.26 14.91
C ILE A 7 8.11 17.29 13.84
N GLY A 8 8.69 17.38 12.65
CA GLY A 8 8.34 16.50 11.56
C GLY A 8 9.39 16.47 10.47
N SER A 9 9.42 15.35 9.75
CA SER A 9 10.29 15.14 8.62
C SER A 9 9.71 14.04 7.73
N ASN A 10 10.30 13.88 6.55
CA ASN A 10 9.91 12.86 5.60
C ASN A 10 10.79 11.63 5.75
N VAL A 11 10.16 10.46 5.82
CA VAL A 11 10.85 9.16 5.75
C VAL A 11 10.86 8.70 4.30
N SER A 12 12.06 8.57 3.74
CA SER A 12 12.25 8.04 2.38
C SER A 12 12.41 6.53 2.43
N VAL A 13 11.47 5.81 1.82
CA VAL A 13 11.52 4.34 1.67
C VAL A 13 12.15 4.02 0.33
N LYS A 14 13.22 3.23 0.34
CA LYS A 14 14.01 2.93 -0.86
C LYS A 14 14.09 1.42 -1.11
N ILE A 15 14.12 1.04 -2.38
CA ILE A 15 14.56 -0.29 -2.83
C ILE A 15 15.77 -0.09 -3.75
N GLY A 16 16.91 -0.61 -3.31
CA GLY A 16 18.18 -0.34 -3.98
C GLY A 16 18.46 1.17 -4.04
N LYS A 17 18.52 1.73 -5.25
CA LYS A 17 18.76 3.16 -5.50
C LYS A 17 17.48 3.98 -5.70
N GLU A 18 16.33 3.33 -5.85
CA GLU A 18 15.07 3.98 -6.16
C GLU A 18 14.29 4.32 -4.88
N THR A 19 13.62 5.47 -4.88
CA THR A 19 12.72 5.87 -3.79
C THR A 19 11.31 5.42 -4.16
N LEU A 20 10.78 4.47 -3.40
CA LEU A 20 9.43 3.95 -3.60
C LEU A 20 8.36 4.88 -3.03
N ALA A 21 8.63 5.46 -1.86
CA ALA A 21 7.68 6.29 -1.17
C ALA A 21 8.37 7.32 -0.28
N THR A 22 7.70 8.46 -0.11
CA THR A 22 8.06 9.48 0.86
C THR A 22 6.90 9.62 1.82
N ILE A 23 7.12 9.25 3.08
CA ILE A 23 6.08 9.18 4.11
C ILE A 23 6.29 10.33 5.08
N GLN A 24 5.31 11.20 5.20
CA GLN A 24 5.34 12.30 6.17
C GLN A 24 5.18 11.74 7.57
N TYR A 25 6.06 12.13 8.48
CA TYR A 25 5.97 11.81 9.89
C TYR A 25 6.14 13.07 10.73
N SER A 26 5.28 13.25 11.73
CA SER A 26 5.41 14.34 12.70
C SER A 26 4.79 13.95 14.03
N GLU A 27 5.39 14.43 15.11
CA GLU A 27 4.91 14.24 16.47
C GLU A 27 5.09 15.52 17.28
N ASP A 28 4.45 15.56 18.44
CA ASP A 28 4.57 16.67 19.36
C ASP A 28 5.96 16.66 20.00
N LEU A 29 6.57 17.84 20.12
CA LEU A 29 7.84 17.99 20.79
C LEU A 29 7.61 17.90 22.30
N THR A 30 8.03 16.79 22.90
CA THR A 30 8.00 16.61 24.36
C THR A 30 9.41 16.72 24.95
N PRO A 31 9.54 17.08 26.24
CA PRO A 31 10.86 17.16 26.90
C PRO A 31 11.64 15.84 26.91
N GLU A 32 10.94 14.71 26.85
CA GLU A 32 11.53 13.36 26.87
C GLU A 32 11.95 12.87 25.47
N LEU A 33 11.69 13.67 24.43
CA LEU A 33 11.98 13.27 23.06
C LEU A 33 13.48 13.21 22.80
N THR A 34 13.96 12.03 22.42
CA THR A 34 15.30 11.82 21.92
C THR A 34 15.29 11.65 20.40
N LEU A 35 16.37 12.05 19.73
CA LEU A 35 16.50 11.86 18.28
C LEU A 35 16.40 10.37 17.89
N GLU A 36 16.99 9.49 18.68
CA GLU A 36 16.91 8.03 18.47
C GLU A 36 15.46 7.54 18.57
N GLY A 37 14.73 7.96 19.61
CA GLY A 37 13.33 7.61 19.79
C GLY A 37 12.44 8.13 18.65
N TYR A 38 12.65 9.38 18.22
CA TYR A 38 11.97 9.96 17.06
C TYR A 38 12.24 9.13 15.79
N ASN A 39 13.51 8.81 15.52
CA ASN A 39 13.89 8.05 14.34
C ASN A 39 13.28 6.64 14.34
N GLN A 40 13.23 5.97 15.49
CA GLN A 40 12.64 4.65 15.64
C GLN A 40 11.12 4.70 15.38
N ARG A 41 10.39 5.65 15.96
CA ARG A 41 8.95 5.80 15.71
C ARG A 41 8.64 6.23 14.27
N ALA A 42 9.46 7.09 13.68
CA ALA A 42 9.35 7.48 12.27
C ALA A 42 9.53 6.26 11.35
N LYS A 43 10.50 5.39 11.66
CA LYS A 43 10.72 4.13 10.93
C LYS A 43 9.53 3.19 11.06
N GLU A 44 9.04 2.93 12.27
CA GLU A 44 7.88 2.06 12.52
C GLU A 44 6.62 2.56 11.81
N HIS A 45 6.40 3.88 11.83
CA HIS A 45 5.32 4.50 11.09
C HIS A 45 5.44 4.25 9.59
N ALA A 46 6.63 4.46 9.02
CA ALA A 46 6.88 4.24 7.61
C ALA A 46 6.66 2.77 7.22
N GLU A 47 7.17 1.82 7.99
CA GLU A 47 6.98 0.38 7.78
C GLU A 47 5.49 -0.01 7.79
N LYS A 48 4.72 0.51 8.76
CA LYS A 48 3.27 0.28 8.84
C LYS A 48 2.52 0.82 7.62
N MET A 49 2.90 2.00 7.15
CA MET A 49 2.28 2.61 5.97
C MET A 49 2.63 1.85 4.68
N VAL A 50 3.89 1.45 4.53
CA VAL A 50 4.34 0.61 3.41
C VAL A 50 3.61 -0.73 3.39
N SER A 51 3.46 -1.39 4.54
CA SER A 51 2.72 -2.64 4.67
C SER A 51 1.28 -2.52 4.17
N LYS A 52 0.57 -1.45 4.55
CA LYS A 52 -0.80 -1.17 4.06
C LYS A 52 -0.86 -0.97 2.56
N ILE A 53 0.13 -0.28 1.98
CA ILE A 53 0.21 -0.08 0.52
C ILE A 53 0.39 -1.42 -0.18
N PHE A 54 1.30 -2.28 0.31
CA PHE A 54 1.51 -3.61 -0.25
C PHE A 54 0.27 -4.50 -0.13
N GLU A 55 -0.43 -4.46 1.00
CA GLU A 55 -1.67 -5.21 1.20
C GLU A 55 -2.76 -4.75 0.23
N ALA A 56 -2.96 -3.44 0.08
CA ALA A 56 -3.91 -2.88 -0.88
C ALA A 56 -3.56 -3.28 -2.33
N ALA A 57 -2.29 -3.25 -2.70
CA ALA A 57 -1.84 -3.66 -4.04
C ALA A 57 -2.09 -5.16 -4.30
N GLN A 58 -1.84 -6.03 -3.32
CA GLN A 58 -2.13 -7.47 -3.43
C GLN A 58 -3.62 -7.73 -3.58
N ASN A 59 -4.46 -7.04 -2.79
CA ASN A 59 -5.91 -7.16 -2.88
C ASN A 59 -6.44 -6.71 -4.24
N GLN A 60 -5.91 -5.61 -4.80
CA GLN A 60 -6.25 -5.15 -6.13
C GLN A 60 -5.85 -6.17 -7.20
N ALA A 61 -4.63 -6.69 -7.15
CA ALA A 61 -4.16 -7.68 -8.12
C ALA A 61 -4.97 -8.98 -8.06
N ALA A 62 -5.38 -9.42 -6.86
CA ALA A 62 -6.23 -10.59 -6.69
C ALA A 62 -7.64 -10.35 -7.26
N PHE A 63 -8.21 -9.16 -7.05
CA PHE A 63 -9.50 -8.78 -7.65
C PHE A 63 -9.44 -8.81 -9.19
N ASP A 64 -8.42 -8.19 -9.78
CA ASP A 64 -8.26 -8.15 -11.24
C ASP A 64 -8.09 -9.56 -11.84
N SER A 65 -7.33 -10.43 -11.17
CA SER A 65 -7.17 -11.84 -11.55
C SER A 65 -8.51 -12.59 -11.57
N ASN A 66 -9.33 -12.42 -10.53
CA ASN A 66 -10.65 -13.05 -10.43
C ASN A 66 -11.61 -12.56 -11.52
N VAL A 67 -11.59 -11.26 -11.83
CA VAL A 67 -12.40 -10.69 -12.93
C VAL A 67 -12.00 -11.29 -14.26
N ASN A 68 -10.70 -11.40 -14.54
CA ASN A 68 -10.19 -12.01 -15.76
C ASN A 68 -10.63 -13.47 -15.89
N ALA A 69 -10.52 -14.26 -14.82
CA ALA A 69 -10.97 -15.66 -14.81
C ALA A 69 -12.48 -15.78 -15.08
N ALA A 70 -13.31 -14.92 -14.48
CA ALA A 70 -14.74 -14.90 -14.71
C ALA A 70 -15.08 -14.57 -16.17
N LEU A 71 -14.39 -13.60 -16.76
CA LEU A 71 -14.55 -13.23 -18.16
C LEU A 71 -14.17 -14.37 -19.11
N ASP A 72 -13.06 -15.04 -18.85
CA ASP A 72 -12.60 -16.16 -19.68
C ASP A 72 -13.58 -17.34 -19.62
N ASN A 73 -14.10 -17.66 -18.42
CA ASN A 73 -15.16 -18.65 -18.27
C ASN A 73 -16.43 -18.28 -19.06
N ALA A 74 -16.85 -17.01 -19.01
CA ALA A 74 -18.02 -16.54 -19.77
C ALA A 74 -17.82 -16.69 -21.29
N LYS A 75 -16.63 -16.34 -21.80
CA LYS A 75 -16.28 -16.54 -23.22
C LYS A 75 -16.32 -18.01 -23.61
N GLN A 76 -15.74 -18.91 -22.81
CA GLN A 76 -15.75 -20.35 -23.09
C GLN A 76 -17.17 -20.92 -23.11
N ASN A 77 -18.05 -20.48 -22.21
CA ASN A 77 -19.46 -20.89 -22.19
C ASN A 77 -20.20 -20.44 -23.46
N LEU A 78 -20.01 -19.19 -23.90
CA LEU A 78 -20.61 -18.69 -25.14
C LEU A 78 -20.16 -19.49 -26.36
N ILE A 79 -18.85 -19.77 -26.47
CA ILE A 79 -18.29 -20.58 -27.56
C ILE A 79 -18.86 -22.01 -27.52
N SER A 80 -18.96 -22.60 -26.34
CA SER A 80 -19.46 -23.97 -26.16
C SER A 80 -20.94 -24.08 -26.54
N ASN A 81 -21.77 -23.14 -26.08
CA ASN A 81 -23.19 -23.08 -26.44
C ASN A 81 -23.37 -22.87 -27.94
N THR A 82 -22.60 -21.98 -28.56
CA THR A 82 -22.67 -21.75 -30.01
C THR A 82 -22.37 -23.02 -30.80
N ARG A 83 -21.37 -23.81 -30.39
CA ARG A 83 -21.05 -25.10 -31.04
C ARG A 83 -22.15 -26.15 -30.93
N GLN A 84 -22.92 -26.16 -29.83
CA GLN A 84 -24.04 -27.09 -29.64
C GLN A 84 -25.26 -26.80 -30.54
N PHE A 85 -25.45 -25.56 -30.98
CA PHE A 85 -26.55 -25.20 -31.90
C PHE A 85 -26.24 -25.43 -33.38
N HIS A 86 -25.00 -25.77 -33.72
CA HIS A 86 -24.55 -26.03 -35.11
C HIS A 86 -24.35 -27.53 -35.41
N SER A 87 -24.68 -28.42 -34.47
CA SER A 87 -24.73 -29.89 -34.65
C SER A 87 -26.16 -30.38 -34.77
#